data_AF-A0A3D5R3N5-F1
#
_entry.id   AF-A0A3D5R3N5-F1
#
_cell.length_a   1.000
_cell.length_b   1.000
_cell.length_c   1.000
_cell.angle_alpha   90.00
_cell.angle_beta   90.00
_cell.angle_gamma   90.00
#
_symmetry.space_group_name_H-M   'P 1'
#
loop_
_entity.id
_entity.type
_entity.pdbx_description
1 polymer ?
#
loop_
_entity_poly.entity_id
_entity_poly.type
_entity_poly.pdbx_seq_one_letter_code
_entity_poly.pdbx_strand_id
1 'polypeptide(L)'
;MSFDPVETAALIRSPATTQPAGKLSNCVTAVNEVIASPVSPEALCKLLQKGFSDELGIGFSEGRLTPAENAMSDRLVKKYKSEAWNRDRKKEPFPSV
;
A
#
# COMPACT_ATOMS: atom_id res chain seq x y z
N MET A 1 2.54 -8.87 -10.70
CA MET A 1 2.73 -7.45 -11.07
C MET A 1 4.09 -7.03 -10.56
N SER A 2 4.94 -6.46 -11.44
CA SER A 2 6.21 -5.86 -11.00
C SER A 2 5.94 -4.39 -10.67
N PHE A 3 6.47 -3.91 -9.54
CA PHE A 3 6.45 -2.49 -9.22
C PHE A 3 7.42 -1.77 -10.17
N ASP A 4 6.97 -0.71 -10.83
CA ASP A 4 7.82 0.17 -11.64
C ASP A 4 7.92 1.54 -10.96
N PRO A 5 9.09 1.89 -10.37
CA PRO A 5 9.28 3.16 -9.69
C PRO A 5 9.26 4.36 -10.66
N VAL A 6 9.62 4.16 -11.92
CA VAL A 6 9.64 5.22 -12.94
C VAL A 6 8.21 5.54 -13.38
N GLU A 7 7.40 4.53 -13.69
CA GLU A 7 5.98 4.74 -14.01
C GLU A 7 5.22 5.32 -12.82
N THR A 8 5.45 4.81 -11.61
CA THR A 8 4.83 5.34 -10.39
C THR A 8 5.21 6.80 -10.16
N ALA A 9 6.49 7.16 -10.35
CA ALA A 9 6.93 8.55 -10.25
C ALA A 9 6.31 9.43 -11.34
N ALA A 10 6.14 8.93 -12.56
CA ALA A 10 5.50 9.66 -13.65
C ALA A 10 4.03 10.00 -13.36
N LEU A 11 3.30 9.11 -12.66
CA LEU A 11 1.90 9.32 -12.28
C LEU A 11 1.71 10.35 -11.16
N ILE A 12 2.70 10.52 -10.27
CA ILE A 12 2.56 11.32 -9.04
C ILE A 12 3.32 12.67 -9.13
N ARG A 13 4.29 12.80 -10.04
CA ARG A 13 5.10 14.03 -10.15
C ARG A 13 4.30 15.21 -10.69
N SER A 14 4.41 16.34 -10.00
CA SER A 14 4.00 17.63 -10.56
C SER A 14 4.96 18.04 -11.69
N PRO A 15 4.47 18.59 -12.81
CA PRO A 15 5.29 19.07 -13.93
C PRO A 15 6.34 20.13 -13.51
N ALA A 16 6.10 20.83 -12.40
CA ALA A 16 6.99 21.87 -11.87
C ALA A 16 8.20 21.31 -11.08
N THR A 17 8.30 19.99 -10.88
CA THR A 17 9.32 19.40 -10.01
C THR A 17 10.61 19.13 -10.78
N THR A 18 11.66 19.91 -10.53
CA THR A 18 13.00 19.81 -11.13
C THR A 18 13.90 18.74 -10.52
N GLN A 19 13.45 18.01 -9.48
CA GLN A 19 14.27 16.94 -8.91
C GLN A 19 14.38 15.74 -9.87
N PRO A 20 15.59 15.21 -10.09
CA PRO A 20 15.80 14.07 -10.98
C PRO A 20 15.16 12.80 -10.40
N ALA A 21 14.47 12.04 -11.27
CA ALA A 21 13.78 10.80 -10.92
C ALA A 21 14.69 9.76 -10.21
N GLY A 22 16.01 9.83 -10.45
CA GLY A 22 17.00 8.92 -9.85
C GLY A 22 17.13 9.00 -8.33
N LYS A 23 16.59 10.02 -7.64
CA LYS A 23 16.58 10.02 -6.17
C LYS A 23 15.64 8.97 -5.60
N LEU A 24 14.50 8.71 -6.24
CA LEU A 24 13.51 7.78 -5.69
C LEU A 24 14.00 6.34 -5.76
N SER A 25 14.61 5.96 -6.89
CA SER A 25 15.23 4.63 -7.07
C SER A 25 16.36 4.34 -6.08
N ASN A 26 17.03 5.38 -5.57
CA ASN A 26 18.07 5.22 -4.56
C ASN A 26 17.51 5.04 -3.13
N CYS A 27 16.21 5.23 -2.93
CA CYS A 27 15.56 5.19 -1.62
C CYS A 27 14.56 4.04 -1.46
N VAL A 28 14.25 3.30 -2.52
CA VAL A 28 13.30 2.19 -2.50
C VAL A 28 13.90 0.98 -3.20
N THR A 29 13.48 -0.22 -2.81
CA THR A 29 13.85 -1.48 -3.45
C THR A 29 12.69 -2.46 -3.39
N ALA A 30 12.63 -3.38 -4.35
CA ALA A 30 11.69 -4.49 -4.31
C ALA A 30 12.28 -5.66 -3.49
N VAL A 31 11.44 -6.39 -2.76
CA VAL A 31 11.88 -7.54 -1.95
C VAL A 31 12.72 -8.55 -2.77
N ASN A 32 12.26 -8.84 -4.00
CA ASN A 32 12.93 -9.78 -4.89
C ASN A 32 14.28 -9.28 -5.47
N GLU A 33 14.63 -8.01 -5.28
CA GLU A 33 15.96 -7.48 -5.63
C GLU A 33 17.00 -7.74 -4.55
N VAL A 34 16.55 -7.97 -3.30
CA VAL A 34 17.42 -8.08 -2.12
C VAL A 34 17.63 -9.54 -1.69
N ILE A 35 16.68 -10.42 -2.00
CA ILE A 35 16.75 -11.84 -1.59
C ILE A 35 17.35 -12.72 -2.68
N ALA A 36 18.09 -13.75 -2.28
CA ALA A 36 18.77 -14.66 -3.20
C ALA A 36 17.82 -15.55 -4.04
N SER A 37 16.64 -15.85 -3.49
CA SER A 37 15.63 -16.68 -4.15
C SER A 37 14.32 -15.89 -4.24
N PRO A 38 13.91 -15.47 -5.45
CA PRO A 38 12.68 -14.71 -5.64
C PRO A 38 11.47 -15.45 -5.07
N VAL A 39 10.56 -14.70 -4.46
CA VAL A 39 9.30 -15.24 -3.92
C VAL A 39 8.10 -14.65 -4.65
N SER A 40 7.02 -15.42 -4.69
CA SER A 40 5.73 -14.90 -5.15
C SER A 40 5.09 -14.02 -4.06
N PRO A 41 4.20 -13.08 -4.42
CA PRO A 41 3.45 -12.30 -3.44
C PRO A 41 2.67 -13.17 -2.45
N GLU A 42 2.08 -14.27 -2.91
CA GLU A 42 1.30 -15.20 -2.08
C GLU A 42 2.19 -15.92 -1.07
N ALA A 43 3.38 -16.34 -1.49
CA ALA A 43 4.37 -16.94 -0.60
C ALA A 43 4.85 -15.93 0.45
N LEU A 44 5.11 -14.68 0.04
CA LEU A 44 5.48 -13.60 0.96
C LEU A 44 4.36 -13.30 1.97
N CYS A 45 3.10 -13.23 1.54
CA CYS A 45 1.96 -13.04 2.44
C CYS A 45 1.85 -14.15 3.50
N LYS A 46 2.07 -15.42 3.12
CA LYS A 46 2.07 -16.54 4.07
C LYS A 46 3.21 -16.44 5.09
N LEU A 47 4.40 -16.03 4.64
CA LEU A 47 5.55 -15.82 5.52
C LEU A 47 5.29 -14.68 6.51
N LEU A 48 4.70 -13.58 6.04
CA LEU A 48 4.30 -12.47 6.91
C LEU A 48 3.24 -12.91 7.92
N GLN A 49 2.19 -13.60 7.48
CA GLN A 49 1.14 -14.14 8.37
C GLN A 49 1.75 -15.04 9.45
N LYS A 50 2.71 -15.90 9.08
CA LYS A 50 3.45 -16.71 10.05
C LYS A 50 4.24 -15.84 11.03
N GLY A 51 5.02 -14.88 10.54
CA GLY A 51 5.78 -13.96 11.39
C GLY A 51 4.91 -13.20 12.39
N PHE A 52 3.75 -12.69 11.96
CA PHE A 52 2.78 -12.06 12.87
C PHE A 52 2.19 -13.06 13.87
N SER A 53 1.89 -14.30 13.45
CA SER A 53 1.37 -15.34 14.35
C SER A 53 2.37 -15.65 15.46
N ASP A 54 3.64 -15.85 15.07
CA ASP A 54 4.73 -16.22 15.97
C ASP A 54 5.03 -15.08 16.97
N GLU A 55 5.10 -13.84 16.49
CA GLU A 55 5.42 -12.67 17.33
C GLU A 55 4.26 -12.28 18.27
N LEU A 56 3.03 -12.31 17.79
CA LEU A 56 1.86 -11.89 18.57
C LEU A 56 1.27 -13.03 19.41
N GLY A 57 1.70 -14.28 19.19
CA GLY A 57 1.15 -15.47 19.84
C GLY A 57 -0.31 -15.73 19.47
N ILE A 58 -0.74 -15.33 18.27
CA ILE A 58 -2.13 -15.48 17.80
C ILE A 58 -2.20 -16.36 16.55
N GLY A 59 -3.30 -17.09 16.39
CA GLY A 59 -3.59 -17.84 15.17
C GLY A 59 -4.44 -17.03 14.21
N PHE A 60 -3.97 -16.81 12.98
CA PHE A 60 -4.78 -16.27 11.91
C PHE A 60 -5.45 -17.39 11.11
N SER A 61 -6.76 -17.30 10.93
CA SER A 61 -7.54 -18.17 10.04
C SER A 61 -8.26 -17.35 8.99
N GLU A 62 -8.39 -17.88 7.77
CA GLU A 62 -9.19 -17.23 6.73
C GLU A 62 -10.65 -17.15 7.17
N GLY A 63 -11.21 -15.94 7.10
CA GLY A 63 -12.59 -15.65 7.47
C GLY A 63 -13.25 -14.77 6.41
N ARG A 64 -14.59 -14.71 6.45
CA ARG A 64 -15.36 -13.79 5.62
C ARG A 64 -15.68 -12.54 6.43
N LEU A 65 -15.78 -11.41 5.74
CA LEU A 65 -16.35 -10.19 6.33
C LEU A 65 -17.76 -10.48 6.84
N THR A 66 -18.05 -9.99 8.03
CA THR A 66 -19.39 -10.03 8.62
C THR A 66 -20.37 -9.17 7.81
N PRO A 67 -21.69 -9.37 7.93
CA PRO A 67 -22.67 -8.51 7.26
C PRO A 67 -22.50 -7.02 7.59
N ALA A 68 -22.13 -6.69 8.83
CA ALA A 68 -21.88 -5.32 9.27
C ALA A 68 -20.64 -4.71 8.58
N GLU A 69 -19.55 -5.47 8.47
CA GLU A 69 -18.34 -5.03 7.77
C GLU A 69 -18.58 -4.86 6.27
N ASN A 70 -19.34 -5.76 5.63
CA ASN A 70 -19.74 -5.60 4.22
C ASN A 70 -20.58 -4.33 4.02
N ALA A 71 -21.58 -4.09 4.87
CA ALA A 71 -22.39 -2.88 4.79
C ALA A 71 -21.56 -1.60 4.99
N MET A 72 -20.55 -1.63 5.85
CA MET A 72 -19.60 -0.54 6.02
C MET A 72 -18.72 -0.36 4.78
N SER A 73 -18.16 -1.45 4.26
CA SER A 73 -17.35 -1.48 3.04
C SER A 73 -18.11 -0.84 1.87
N ASP A 74 -19.36 -1.24 1.63
CA ASP A 74 -20.20 -0.70 0.55
C ASP A 74 -20.43 0.82 0.68
N ARG A 75 -20.57 1.32 1.92
CA ARG A 75 -20.67 2.77 2.17
C ARG A 75 -19.34 3.47 1.89
N LEU A 76 -18.24 2.90 2.35
CA LEU A 76 -16.90 3.46 2.16
C LEU A 76 -16.45 3.43 0.70
N VAL A 77 -16.85 2.43 -0.08
CA VAL A 77 -16.54 2.35 -1.52
C VAL A 77 -17.09 3.59 -2.25
N LYS A 78 -18.27 4.10 -1.88
CA LYS A 78 -18.82 5.34 -2.47
C LYS A 78 -17.89 6.54 -2.24
N LYS A 79 -17.28 6.60 -1.06
CA LYS A 79 -16.31 7.64 -0.69
C LYS A 79 -15.00 7.47 -1.46
N TYR A 80 -14.40 6.28 -1.47
CA TYR A 80 -13.13 6.03 -2.17
C TYR A 80 -13.24 6.09 -3.70
N LYS A 81 -14.45 6.00 -4.27
CA LYS A 81 -14.71 6.24 -5.71
C LYS A 81 -14.99 7.71 -6.05
N SER A 82 -15.15 8.59 -5.05
CA SER A 82 -15.49 9.98 -5.29
C SER A 82 -14.24 10.79 -5.64
N GLU A 83 -14.26 11.45 -6.80
CA GLU A 83 -13.22 12.42 -7.19
C GLU A 83 -13.06 13.55 -6.16
N ALA A 84 -14.18 14.04 -5.61
CA ALA A 84 -14.15 15.06 -4.56
C ALA A 84 -13.40 14.58 -3.30
N TRP A 85 -13.49 13.27 -2.99
CA TRP A 85 -12.73 12.68 -1.88
C TRP A 85 -11.25 12.47 -2.24
N ASN A 86 -10.97 11.94 -3.43
CA ASN A 86 -9.61 11.57 -3.84
C ASN A 86 -8.74 12.79 -4.21
N ARG A 87 -9.32 13.85 -4.78
CA ARG A 87 -8.60 15.02 -5.30
C ARG A 87 -8.72 16.27 -4.44
N ASP A 88 -9.94 16.57 -3.96
CA ASP A 88 -10.27 17.92 -3.48
C ASP A 88 -10.18 18.06 -1.94
N ARG A 89 -9.80 17.00 -1.23
CA ARG A 89 -9.57 17.09 0.22
C ARG A 89 -8.30 17.90 0.49
N LYS A 90 -8.46 19.17 0.89
CA LYS A 90 -7.41 19.95 1.55
C LYS A 90 -6.87 19.10 2.71
N LYS A 91 -5.58 18.76 2.67
CA LYS A 91 -4.87 18.26 3.85
C LYS A 91 -4.93 19.40 4.86
N GLU A 92 -5.91 19.41 5.76
CA GLU A 92 -5.73 20.14 6.99
C GLU A 92 -4.42 19.61 7.60
N PRO A 93 -3.45 20.48 7.91
CA PRO A 93 -2.20 20.02 8.50
C PRO A 93 -2.54 19.20 9.75
N PHE A 94 -1.93 18.02 9.87
CA PHE A 94 -2.04 17.24 11.09
C PHE A 94 -1.65 18.15 12.27
N PRO A 95 -2.49 18.29 13.31
CA PRO A 95 -2.12 19.08 14.46
C PRO A 95 -0.84 18.51 15.04
N SER A 96 0.19 19.36 15.15
CA SER A 96 1.43 19.05 15.82
C SER A 96 1.11 18.87 17.30
N VAL A 97 1.33 17.67 17.83
CA VAL A 97 1.37 17.40 19.28
C VAL A 97 2.74 17.78 19.80
#